data_AF-A0A943UCJ5-F1
#
_entry.id   AF-A0A943UCJ5-F1
#
_cell.length_a   1.000
_cell.length_b   1.000
_cell.length_c   1.000
_cell.angle_alpha   90.00
_cell.angle_beta   90.00
_cell.angle_gamma   90.00
#
_symmetry.space_group_name_H-M   'P 1'
#
loop_
_entity.id
_entity.type
_entity.pdbx_description
1 polymer ?
#
loop_
_entity_poly.entity_id
_entity_poly.type
_entity_poly.pdbx_seq_one_letter_code
_entity_poly.pdbx_strand_id
1 'polypeptide(L)'
;MAITLDTIVNKVFKVVKNGYDNNEVESFLDEILEEMENREAETNKLKEQVAQLTAELNQARADLQKEQSSKPEIAAPIAVAPASAQNDRHSSESFELVLSKAKGAYEEIVSAADTRAAEIINKANQDAASIRSDAQTKIADLTAQLAALRKQTAEYYDSLKKITDAQTASMEQIKRLL
;
A
#
# COMPACT_ATOMS: atom_id res chain seq x y z
N MET A 1 -25.96 -4.20 12.27
CA MET A 1 -25.26 -4.46 13.54
C MET A 1 -23.87 -4.93 13.16
N ALA A 2 -22.83 -4.15 13.45
CA ALA A 2 -21.46 -4.50 13.10
C ALA A 2 -20.91 -5.46 14.15
N ILE A 3 -20.25 -6.52 13.71
CA ILE A 3 -19.48 -7.40 14.58
C ILE A 3 -18.20 -6.65 14.94
N THR A 4 -17.86 -6.57 16.23
CA THR A 4 -16.60 -5.99 16.73
C THR A 4 -15.62 -7.11 17.11
N LEU A 5 -14.32 -6.80 17.21
CA LEU A 5 -13.31 -7.77 17.70
C LEU A 5 -13.75 -8.39 19.04
N ASP A 6 -14.19 -7.55 19.98
CA ASP A 6 -14.68 -7.99 21.29
C ASP A 6 -15.91 -8.92 21.19
N THR A 7 -16.77 -8.71 20.20
CA THR A 7 -17.92 -9.59 19.95
C THR A 7 -17.50 -10.98 19.49
N ILE A 8 -16.39 -11.10 18.74
CA ILE A 8 -15.86 -12.37 18.25
C ILE A 8 -15.18 -13.12 19.40
N VAL A 9 -14.32 -12.44 20.17
CA VAL A 9 -13.59 -13.03 21.31
C VAL A 9 -14.57 -13.58 22.35
N ASN A 10 -15.65 -12.85 22.64
CA ASN A 10 -16.63 -13.26 23.65
C ASN A 10 -17.70 -14.22 23.10
N LYS A 11 -17.58 -14.68 21.85
CA LYS A 11 -18.60 -15.52 21.22
C LYS A 11 -18.43 -17.00 21.61
N VAL A 12 -19.40 -17.51 22.37
CA VAL A 12 -19.51 -18.94 22.66
C VAL A 12 -20.51 -19.60 21.72
N PHE A 13 -20.07 -20.65 21.01
CA PHE A 13 -20.93 -21.44 20.13
C PHE A 13 -21.51 -22.66 20.85
N LYS A 14 -22.75 -23.04 20.48
CA LYS A 14 -23.37 -24.27 20.97
C LYS A 14 -22.80 -25.47 20.24
N VAL A 15 -22.32 -26.47 20.98
CA VAL A 15 -21.83 -27.74 20.41
C VAL A 15 -23.01 -28.65 20.05
N VAL A 16 -23.00 -29.22 18.83
CA VAL A 16 -24.04 -30.11 18.30
C VAL A 16 -23.38 -31.34 17.68
N LYS A 17 -24.06 -32.49 17.70
CA LYS A 17 -23.52 -33.82 17.33
C LYS A 17 -22.90 -33.92 15.92
N ASN A 18 -23.30 -33.06 14.99
CA ASN A 18 -22.78 -32.97 13.62
C ASN A 18 -22.35 -31.52 13.31
N GLY A 19 -21.81 -30.81 14.30
CA GLY A 19 -21.29 -29.46 14.15
C GLY A 19 -19.87 -29.42 13.57
N TYR A 20 -19.39 -28.21 13.32
CA TYR A 20 -17.99 -27.96 12.96
C TYR A 20 -17.04 -28.33 14.11
N ASP A 21 -15.79 -28.65 13.77
CA ASP A 21 -14.74 -28.88 14.77
C ASP A 21 -14.47 -27.58 15.52
N ASN A 22 -14.49 -27.65 16.85
CA ASN A 22 -14.32 -26.47 17.69
C ASN A 22 -12.93 -25.86 17.54
N ASN A 23 -11.88 -26.67 17.32
CA ASN A 23 -10.52 -26.17 17.12
C ASN A 23 -10.37 -25.46 15.77
N GLU A 24 -11.03 -25.98 14.73
CA GLU A 24 -11.02 -25.36 13.40
C GLU A 24 -11.77 -24.03 13.42
N VAL A 25 -12.91 -23.98 14.13
CA VAL A 25 -13.67 -22.74 14.33
C VAL A 25 -12.83 -21.72 15.11
N GLU A 26 -12.15 -22.11 16.20
CA GLU A 26 -11.28 -21.21 16.95
C GLU A 26 -10.14 -20.67 16.09
N SER A 27 -9.44 -21.54 15.35
CA SER A 27 -8.36 -21.11 14.43
C SER A 27 -8.85 -20.14 13.35
N PHE A 28 -10.07 -20.34 12.83
CA PHE A 28 -10.65 -19.44 11.84
C PHE A 28 -11.09 -18.09 12.44
N LEU A 29 -11.57 -18.09 13.69
CA LEU A 29 -11.90 -16.86 14.40
C LEU A 29 -10.65 -16.04 14.73
N ASP A 30 -9.54 -16.68 15.05
CA ASP A 30 -8.24 -16.00 15.23
C ASP A 30 -7.78 -15.32 13.94
N GLU A 31 -7.91 -15.99 12.79
CA GLU A 31 -7.59 -15.41 11.47
C GLU A 31 -8.49 -14.19 11.15
N ILE A 32 -9.78 -14.28 11.46
CA ILE A 32 -10.71 -13.15 11.29
C ILE A 32 -10.33 -11.98 12.22
N LEU A 33 -9.93 -12.25 13.46
CA LEU A 33 -9.51 -11.23 14.41
C LEU A 33 -8.28 -10.48 13.89
N GLU A 34 -7.26 -11.20 13.42
CA GLU A 34 -6.05 -10.61 12.83
C GLU A 34 -6.40 -9.77 11.58
N GLU A 35 -7.26 -10.26 10.69
CA GLU A 35 -7.66 -9.53 9.49
C GLU A 35 -8.47 -8.27 9.83
N MET A 36 -9.33 -8.32 10.85
CA MET A 36 -10.08 -7.14 11.31
C MET A 36 -9.17 -6.10 11.96
N GLU A 37 -8.22 -6.50 12.79
CA GLU A 37 -7.23 -5.59 13.39
C GLU A 37 -6.38 -4.91 12.30
N ASN A 38 -5.91 -5.69 11.32
CA ASN A 38 -5.13 -5.16 10.21
C ASN A 38 -5.95 -4.17 9.36
N ARG A 39 -7.23 -4.46 9.11
CA ARG A 39 -8.15 -3.54 8.42
C ARG A 39 -8.40 -2.24 9.18
N GLU A 40 -8.53 -2.29 10.51
CA GLU A 40 -8.66 -1.09 11.33
C GLU A 40 -7.36 -0.27 11.31
N ALA A 41 -6.21 -0.92 11.42
CA ALA A 41 -4.91 -0.26 11.31
C ALA A 41 -4.71 0.41 9.94
N GLU A 42 -5.06 -0.26 8.85
CA GLU A 42 -5.00 0.29 7.49
C GLU A 42 -5.96 1.47 7.33
N THR A 43 -7.19 1.36 7.86
CA THR A 43 -8.17 2.46 7.83
C THR A 43 -7.66 3.69 8.57
N ASN A 44 -7.05 3.50 9.75
CA ASN A 44 -6.48 4.60 10.52
C ASN A 44 -5.29 5.24 9.78
N LYS A 45 -4.40 4.42 9.23
CA LYS A 45 -3.28 4.89 8.40
C LYS A 45 -3.74 5.69 7.18
N LEU A 46 -4.77 5.23 6.47
CA LEU A 46 -5.34 5.93 5.32
C LEU A 46 -5.97 7.27 5.73
N LYS A 47 -6.69 7.30 6.86
CA LYS A 47 -7.24 8.55 7.39
C LYS A 47 -6.16 9.56 7.76
N GLU A 48 -5.07 9.10 8.38
CA GLU A 48 -3.91 9.94 8.70
C GLU A 48 -3.25 10.49 7.43
N GLN A 49 -3.03 9.64 6.41
CA GLN A 49 -2.48 10.07 5.12
C GLN A 49 -3.37 11.10 4.43
N VAL A 50 -4.69 10.91 4.43
CA VAL A 50 -5.63 11.88 3.88
C VAL A 50 -5.58 13.20 4.65
N ALA A 51 -5.52 13.15 5.99
CA ALA A 51 -5.40 14.36 6.81
C ALA A 51 -4.11 15.12 6.51
N GLN A 52 -2.98 14.40 6.39
CA GLN A 52 -1.68 14.98 6.07
C GLN A 52 -1.66 15.61 4.66
N LEU A 53 -2.09 14.87 3.63
CA LEU A 53 -2.18 15.38 2.26
C LEU A 53 -3.13 16.59 2.16
N THR A 54 -4.23 16.57 2.91
CA THR A 54 -5.16 17.70 2.96
C THR A 54 -4.51 18.93 3.60
N ALA A 55 -3.72 18.75 4.67
CA ALA A 55 -2.97 19.83 5.30
C ALA A 55 -1.90 20.40 4.35
N GLU A 56 -1.14 19.55 3.67
CA GLU A 56 -0.15 19.95 2.67
C GLU A 56 -0.78 20.70 1.49
N LEU A 57 -1.92 20.23 0.97
CA LEU A 57 -2.67 20.94 -0.08
C LEU A 57 -3.17 22.31 0.38
N ASN A 58 -3.63 22.43 1.62
CA ASN A 58 -4.07 23.72 2.16
C ASN A 58 -2.90 24.68 2.38
N GLN A 59 -1.74 24.19 2.82
CA GLN A 59 -0.51 24.99 2.91
C GLN A 59 -0.05 25.46 1.52
N ALA A 60 0.03 24.54 0.55
CA ALA A 60 0.39 24.88 -0.82
C ALA A 60 -0.57 25.91 -1.44
N ARG A 61 -1.88 25.80 -1.16
CA ARG A 61 -2.87 26.82 -1.55
C ARG A 61 -2.67 28.16 -0.85
N ALA A 62 -2.33 28.17 0.44
CA ALA A 62 -2.07 29.39 1.18
C ALA A 62 -0.78 30.09 0.70
N ASP A 63 0.24 29.31 0.35
CA ASP A 63 1.49 29.82 -0.22
C ASP A 63 1.26 30.41 -1.62
N LEU A 64 0.49 29.72 -2.48
CA LEU A 64 0.03 30.26 -3.76
C LEU A 64 -0.77 31.56 -3.60
N GLN A 65 -1.64 31.66 -2.59
CA GLN A 65 -2.39 32.89 -2.31
C GLN A 65 -1.49 34.02 -1.78
N LYS A 66 -0.48 33.73 -0.96
CA LYS A 66 0.50 34.72 -0.50
C LYS A 66 1.39 35.22 -1.64
N GLU A 67 1.75 34.36 -2.59
CA GLU A 67 2.44 34.75 -3.82
C GLU A 67 1.54 35.59 -4.75
N GLN A 68 0.22 35.32 -4.78
CA GLN A 68 -0.73 36.18 -5.50
C GLN A 68 -0.94 37.55 -4.82
N SER A 69 -0.93 37.61 -3.49
CA SER A 69 -1.10 38.86 -2.71
C SER A 69 0.17 39.72 -2.62
N SER A 70 1.33 39.22 -3.07
CA SER A 70 2.58 40.00 -3.21
C SER A 70 2.78 40.56 -4.62
N LYS A 71 1.83 40.31 -5.53
CA LYS A 71 1.67 41.12 -6.75
C LYS A 71 0.94 42.41 -6.36
N PRO A 72 1.45 43.62 -6.70
CA PRO A 72 0.81 44.87 -6.28
C PRO A 72 -0.65 44.91 -6.71
N GLU A 73 -1.54 44.86 -5.73
CA GLU A 73 -2.94 45.19 -5.85
C GLU A 73 -3.02 46.68 -6.17
N ILE A 74 -3.37 47.00 -7.41
CA ILE A 74 -3.75 48.35 -7.80
C ILE A 74 -5.01 48.68 -7.00
N ALA A 75 -4.87 49.72 -6.16
CA ALA A 75 -5.82 50.13 -5.16
C ALA A 75 -7.26 50.32 -5.68
N ALA A 76 -8.18 50.10 -4.73
CA ALA A 76 -9.61 50.35 -4.74
C ALA A 76 -10.12 51.53 -5.61
N PRO A 77 -11.37 51.46 -6.09
CA PRO A 77 -11.96 52.46 -6.98
C PRO A 77 -12.17 53.79 -6.25
N ILE A 78 -11.31 54.77 -6.55
CA ILE A 78 -11.53 56.16 -6.18
C ILE A 78 -12.55 56.75 -7.15
N ALA A 79 -13.50 57.50 -6.57
CA ALA A 79 -14.60 58.20 -7.19
C ALA A 79 -14.31 58.77 -8.59
N VAL A 80 -15.27 58.56 -9.50
CA VAL A 80 -15.31 59.11 -10.85
C VAL A 80 -15.50 60.64 -10.77
N ALA A 81 -14.44 61.38 -11.08
CA ALA A 81 -14.52 62.72 -11.67
C ALA A 81 -14.01 62.61 -13.12
N PRO A 82 -14.71 63.16 -14.13
CA PRO A 82 -14.37 62.91 -15.52
C PRO A 82 -13.23 63.84 -15.94
N ALA A 83 -12.05 63.28 -16.22
CA ALA A 83 -11.00 64.00 -16.90
C ALA A 83 -10.20 63.07 -17.82
N SER A 84 -10.50 63.22 -19.10
CA SER A 84 -9.56 63.18 -20.23
C SER A 84 -8.90 61.85 -20.58
N ALA A 85 -9.39 61.29 -21.69
CA ALA A 85 -8.68 60.39 -22.57
C ALA A 85 -7.26 60.91 -22.87
N GLN A 86 -6.23 60.15 -22.48
CA GLN A 86 -4.90 60.10 -23.08
C GLN A 86 -3.96 59.22 -22.24
N ASN A 87 -4.08 57.88 -22.28
CA ASN A 87 -2.92 56.98 -22.11
C ASN A 87 -3.16 55.49 -22.49
N ASP A 88 -3.82 55.20 -23.62
CA ASP A 88 -4.12 53.80 -24.00
C ASP A 88 -2.92 53.01 -24.57
N ARG A 89 -1.75 53.62 -24.77
CA ARG A 89 -0.60 52.93 -25.41
C ARG A 89 0.37 52.24 -24.45
N HIS A 90 0.61 52.77 -23.26
CA HIS A 90 1.52 52.14 -22.28
C HIS A 90 0.89 50.94 -21.54
N SER A 91 -0.44 50.84 -21.52
CA SER A 91 -1.17 49.71 -20.92
C SER A 91 -1.10 48.43 -21.78
N SER A 92 -1.12 48.58 -23.12
CA SER A 92 -1.03 47.47 -24.08
C SER A 92 0.29 46.72 -24.00
N GLU A 93 1.42 47.44 -24.02
CA GLU A 93 2.76 46.81 -23.94
C GLU A 93 2.98 46.12 -22.58
N SER A 94 2.45 46.71 -21.50
CA SER A 94 2.50 46.10 -20.17
C SER A 94 1.66 44.83 -20.09
N PHE A 95 0.49 44.81 -20.76
CA PHE A 95 -0.38 43.64 -20.84
C PHE A 95 0.23 42.50 -21.69
N GLU A 96 0.81 42.82 -22.84
CA GLU A 96 1.51 41.85 -23.69
C GLU A 96 2.72 41.24 -22.97
N LEU A 97 3.48 42.04 -22.23
CA LEU A 97 4.61 41.56 -21.42
C LEU A 97 4.15 40.59 -20.32
N VAL A 98 3.03 40.90 -19.65
CA VAL A 98 2.45 40.01 -18.63
C VAL A 98 1.93 38.72 -19.26
N LEU A 99 1.28 38.79 -20.42
CA LEU A 99 0.78 37.62 -21.13
C LEU A 99 1.93 36.72 -21.62
N SER A 100 3.01 37.31 -22.12
CA SER A 100 4.20 36.57 -22.53
C SER A 100 4.88 35.87 -21.35
N LYS A 101 5.00 36.56 -20.20
CA LYS A 101 5.54 35.96 -18.98
C LYS A 101 4.64 34.83 -18.45
N ALA A 102 3.32 35.03 -18.49
CA ALA A 102 2.37 34.00 -18.09
C ALA A 102 2.45 32.77 -18.99
N LYS A 103 2.56 32.93 -20.31
CA LYS A 103 2.74 31.82 -21.25
C LYS A 103 4.03 31.04 -20.98
N GLY A 104 5.14 31.74 -20.79
CA GLY A 104 6.42 31.09 -20.45
C GLY A 104 6.36 30.30 -19.15
N ALA A 105 5.74 30.85 -18.10
CA ALA A 105 5.53 30.15 -16.85
C ALA A 105 4.63 28.91 -17.00
N TYR A 106 3.60 28.96 -17.84
CA TYR A 106 2.76 27.80 -18.14
C TYR A 106 3.53 26.69 -18.87
N GLU A 107 4.31 27.04 -19.89
CA GLU A 107 5.13 26.06 -20.63
C GLU A 107 6.17 25.40 -19.71
N GLU A 108 6.77 26.17 -18.80
CA GLU A 108 7.71 25.65 -17.80
C GLU A 108 7.02 24.68 -16.82
N ILE A 109 5.83 25.03 -16.32
CA ILE A 109 5.05 24.16 -15.42
C ILE A 109 4.66 22.85 -16.13
N VAL A 110 4.22 22.92 -17.39
CA VAL A 110 3.82 21.73 -18.16
C VAL A 110 5.04 20.83 -18.38
N SER A 111 6.17 21.39 -18.81
CA SER A 111 7.42 20.63 -19.00
C SER A 111 7.92 19.99 -17.71
N ALA A 112 7.88 20.72 -16.59
CA ALA A 112 8.25 20.20 -15.27
C ALA A 112 7.29 19.10 -14.80
N ALA A 113 5.99 19.24 -15.08
CA ALA A 113 4.98 18.23 -14.77
C ALA A 113 5.20 16.95 -15.58
N ASP A 114 5.46 17.07 -16.89
CA ASP A 114 5.75 15.92 -17.76
C ASP A 114 7.02 15.18 -17.33
N THR A 115 8.06 15.93 -16.96
CA THR A 115 9.31 15.36 -16.44
C THR A 115 9.07 14.59 -15.15
N ARG A 116 8.36 15.18 -14.17
CA ARG A 116 8.02 14.51 -12.92
C ARG A 116 7.13 13.29 -13.14
N ALA A 117 6.16 13.36 -14.06
CA ALA A 117 5.31 12.24 -14.40
C ALA A 117 6.14 11.08 -14.97
N ALA A 118 7.07 11.37 -15.88
CA ALA A 118 7.99 10.37 -16.43
C ALA A 118 8.88 9.75 -15.34
N GLU A 119 9.41 10.55 -14.42
CA GLU A 119 10.20 10.07 -13.27
C GLU A 119 9.38 9.15 -12.36
N ILE A 120 8.15 9.53 -12.01
CA ILE A 120 7.24 8.72 -11.19
C ILE A 120 6.96 7.37 -11.87
N ILE A 121 6.63 7.38 -13.16
CA ILE A 121 6.35 6.17 -13.92
C ILE A 121 7.59 5.27 -13.99
N ASN A 122 8.77 5.84 -14.26
CA ASN A 122 10.01 5.08 -14.30
C ASN A 122 10.36 4.46 -12.95
N LYS A 123 10.21 5.21 -11.85
CA LYS A 123 10.45 4.70 -10.51
C LYS A 123 9.46 3.61 -10.12
N ALA A 124 8.17 3.80 -10.40
CA ALA A 124 7.16 2.77 -10.19
C ALA A 124 7.45 1.50 -10.99
N ASN A 125 7.92 1.63 -12.24
CA ASN A 125 8.30 0.49 -13.06
C ASN A 125 9.55 -0.24 -12.53
N GLN A 126 10.55 0.50 -12.03
CA GLN A 126 11.74 -0.06 -11.39
C GLN A 126 11.37 -0.81 -10.10
N ASP A 127 10.56 -0.20 -9.24
CA ASP A 127 10.09 -0.82 -7.99
C ASP A 127 9.28 -2.09 -8.29
N ALA A 128 8.36 -2.02 -9.26
CA ALA A 128 7.59 -3.19 -9.70
C ALA A 128 8.45 -4.30 -10.32
N ALA A 129 9.58 -3.96 -10.96
CA ALA A 129 10.54 -4.94 -11.46
C ALA A 129 11.29 -5.62 -10.31
N SER A 130 11.77 -4.84 -9.34
CA SER A 130 12.46 -5.35 -8.15
C SER A 130 11.55 -6.26 -7.32
N ILE A 131 10.31 -5.83 -7.04
CA ILE A 131 9.32 -6.65 -6.30
C ILE A 131 9.07 -7.98 -7.01
N ARG A 132 8.93 -7.97 -8.34
CA ARG A 132 8.73 -9.20 -9.12
C ARG A 132 9.94 -10.12 -9.05
N SER A 133 11.15 -9.59 -9.15
CA SER A 133 12.39 -10.35 -9.03
C SER A 133 12.53 -10.99 -7.65
N ASP A 134 12.26 -10.24 -6.58
CA ASP A 134 12.31 -10.72 -5.20
C ASP A 134 11.27 -11.80 -4.95
N ALA A 135 10.03 -11.59 -5.42
CA ALA A 135 8.96 -12.57 -5.32
C ALA A 135 9.31 -13.87 -6.08
N GLN A 136 9.84 -13.77 -7.30
CA GLN A 136 10.30 -14.93 -8.08
C GLN A 136 11.41 -15.69 -7.36
N THR A 137 12.38 -14.99 -6.78
CA THR A 137 13.46 -15.59 -6.00
C THR A 137 12.91 -16.33 -4.78
N LYS A 138 11.96 -15.72 -4.06
CA LYS A 138 11.33 -16.32 -2.87
C LYS A 138 10.48 -17.55 -3.22
N ILE A 139 9.76 -17.52 -4.35
CA ILE A 139 9.02 -18.67 -4.87
C ILE A 139 9.98 -19.81 -5.21
N ALA A 140 11.09 -19.52 -5.89
CA ALA A 140 12.10 -20.52 -6.24
C ALA A 140 12.71 -21.16 -4.98
N ASP A 141 13.05 -20.34 -3.98
CA ASP A 141 13.59 -20.81 -2.71
C ASP A 141 12.60 -21.68 -1.93
N LEU A 142 11.35 -21.21 -1.75
CA LEU A 142 10.30 -22.01 -1.09
C LEU A 142 10.02 -23.32 -1.83
N THR A 143 10.06 -23.31 -3.16
CA THR A 143 9.89 -24.52 -3.97
C THR A 143 11.05 -25.51 -3.73
N ALA A 144 12.29 -25.01 -3.65
CA ALA A 144 13.46 -25.81 -3.33
C ALA A 144 13.38 -26.40 -1.91
N GLN A 145 12.97 -25.60 -0.92
CA GLN A 145 12.75 -26.05 0.46
C GLN A 145 11.66 -27.12 0.54
N LEU A 146 10.54 -26.95 -0.15
CA LEU A 146 9.47 -27.94 -0.20
C LEU A 146 9.92 -29.25 -0.85
N ALA A 147 10.71 -29.19 -1.91
CA ALA A 147 11.29 -30.36 -2.55
C ALA A 147 12.29 -31.08 -1.62
N ALA A 148 13.15 -30.33 -0.92
CA ALA A 148 14.08 -30.88 0.06
C ALA A 148 13.34 -31.54 1.23
N LEU A 149 12.29 -30.89 1.76
CA LEU A 149 11.48 -31.43 2.85
C LEU A 149 10.78 -32.72 2.44
N ARG A 150 10.17 -32.76 1.24
CA ARG A 150 9.56 -33.98 0.69
C ARG A 150 10.57 -35.12 0.57
N LYS A 151 11.78 -34.83 0.09
CA LYS A 151 12.87 -35.81 0.02
C LYS A 151 13.24 -36.32 1.40
N GLN A 152 13.41 -35.43 2.37
CA GLN A 152 13.73 -35.78 3.76
C GLN A 152 12.62 -36.64 4.39
N THR A 153 11.34 -36.32 4.15
CA THR A 153 10.22 -37.13 4.63
C THR A 153 10.21 -38.53 4.01
N ALA A 154 10.50 -38.65 2.71
CA ALA A 154 10.61 -39.95 2.05
C ALA A 154 11.77 -40.79 2.62
N GLU A 155 12.94 -40.18 2.80
CA GLU A 155 14.11 -40.83 3.40
C GLU A 155 13.84 -41.26 4.85
N TYR A 156 13.15 -40.42 5.63
CA TYR A 156 12.75 -40.75 6.99
C TYR A 156 11.78 -41.95 7.03
N TYR A 157 10.78 -41.95 6.14
CA TYR A 157 9.83 -43.07 6.02
C TYR A 157 10.54 -44.37 5.64
N ASP A 158 11.45 -44.34 4.67
CA ASP A 158 12.24 -45.51 4.26
C ASP A 158 13.14 -46.02 5.38
N SER A 159 13.76 -45.11 6.14
CA SER A 159 14.56 -45.46 7.32
C SER A 159 13.71 -46.14 8.40
N LEU A 160 12.54 -45.57 8.70
CA LEU A 160 11.64 -46.10 9.71
C LEU A 160 11.13 -47.49 9.32
N LYS A 161 10.74 -47.67 8.04
CA LYS A 161 10.33 -48.97 7.50
C LYS A 161 11.44 -50.02 7.62
N LYS A 162 12.68 -49.68 7.24
CA LYS A 162 13.83 -50.59 7.40
C LYS A 162 14.04 -51.02 8.85
N ILE A 163 13.90 -50.10 9.80
CA ILE A 163 14.01 -50.40 11.23
C ILE A 163 12.90 -51.35 11.67
N THR A 164 11.65 -51.08 11.27
CA THR A 164 10.50 -51.94 11.61
C THR A 164 10.63 -53.34 10.99
N ASP A 165 11.06 -53.44 9.73
CA ASP A 165 11.30 -54.72 9.05
C ASP A 165 12.41 -55.51 9.76
N ALA A 166 13.51 -54.84 10.15
CA ALA A 166 14.61 -55.45 10.89
C ALA A 166 14.19 -55.94 12.30
N GLN A 167 13.40 -55.14 13.03
CA GLN A 167 12.83 -55.54 14.33
C GLN A 167 11.88 -56.73 14.19
N THR A 168 11.07 -56.76 13.13
CA THR A 168 10.15 -57.87 12.87
C THR A 168 10.93 -59.17 12.61
N ALA A 169 11.97 -59.09 11.77
CA ALA A 169 12.83 -60.24 11.47
C ALA A 169 13.58 -60.76 12.70
N SER A 170 14.10 -59.88 13.56
CA SER A 170 14.79 -60.30 14.78
C SER A 170 13.84 -60.98 15.78
N MET A 171 12.61 -60.47 15.91
CA MET A 171 11.57 -61.10 16.73
C MET A 171 11.18 -62.49 16.23
N GLU A 172 11.09 -62.69 14.92
CA GLU A 172 10.85 -64.02 14.35
C GLU A 172 12.00 -65.00 14.60
N GLN A 173 13.24 -64.54 14.51
CA GLN A 173 14.42 -65.35 14.83
C GLN A 173 14.42 -65.78 16.30
N ILE A 174 14.10 -64.87 17.22
CA ILE A 174 13.98 -65.18 18.65
C ILE A 174 12.89 -66.23 18.90
N LYS A 175 11.71 -66.09 18.26
CA LYS A 175 10.62 -67.08 18.38
C LYS A 175 10.98 -68.46 17.86
N ARG A 176 11.89 -68.59 16.89
CA ARG A 176 12.35 -69.90 16.38
C ARG A 176 13.37 -70.59 17.28
N LEU A 177 14.02 -69.83 18.17
CA LEU A 177 15.06 -70.33 19.09
C LEU A 177 14.50 -70.72 20.47
N LEU A 178 13.24 -70.39 20.75
CA LEU A 178 12.48 -70.76 21.94
C LEU A 178 11.53 -71.91 21.63
#